data_AF-A5YJ49-F1
#
_entry.id   AF-A5YJ49-F1
#
_cell.length_a   1.000
_cell.length_b   1.000
_cell.length_c   1.000
_cell.angle_alpha   90.00
_cell.angle_beta   90.00
_cell.angle_gamma   90.00
#
_symmetry.space_group_name_H-M   'P 1'
#
loop_
_entity.id
_entity.type
_entity.pdbx_description
1 polymer ?
#
loop_
_entity_poly.entity_id
_entity_poly.type
_entity_poly.pdbx_seq_one_letter_code
_entity_poly.pdbx_strand_id
1 'polypeptide(L)'
;GYELSGTADSWRPMFMLGVIPAVLLALGMMFLPESPRWLLHHQQERRAVSILYRLRGHHRHVRRELTDVLTAADTETTKAGWGDLRRRWVRPALIAALGIAALSQLSGPNVIVYYAPIILSQTGLAHSAALLTSVSVGVTSTITTAMGIALIDRVGRRRMMLVMLPFAALSLIVLGAVFLDPAP
;
A
#
# COMPACT_ATOMS: atom_id res chain seq x y z
N GLY A 1 25.88 14.16 7.24
CA GLY A 1 25.80 13.45 5.95
C GLY A 1 26.46 14.18 4.79
N TYR A 2 27.41 15.08 5.07
CA TYR A 2 28.14 15.89 4.07
C TYR A 2 29.49 15.28 3.65
N GLU A 3 29.86 14.12 4.21
CA GLU A 3 31.14 13.46 3.87
C GLU A 3 31.04 12.48 2.69
N LEU A 4 29.86 12.33 2.10
CA LEU A 4 29.61 11.41 0.98
C LEU A 4 29.20 12.14 -0.30
N SER A 5 29.44 13.43 -0.47
CA SER A 5 28.97 14.16 -1.67
C SER A 5 30.04 14.37 -2.76
N GLY A 6 31.24 13.79 -2.63
CA GLY A 6 32.40 14.15 -3.46
C GLY A 6 33.03 13.07 -4.34
N THR A 7 32.59 11.80 -4.29
CA THR A 7 33.28 10.70 -5.00
C THR A 7 32.30 9.84 -5.78
N ALA A 8 32.69 9.34 -6.95
CA ALA A 8 31.85 8.55 -7.87
C ALA A 8 31.15 7.31 -7.25
N ASP A 9 31.50 6.93 -6.01
CA ASP A 9 30.91 5.82 -5.24
C ASP A 9 29.78 6.22 -4.27
N SER A 10 29.36 7.49 -4.23
CA SER A 10 28.31 7.99 -3.30
C SER A 10 26.92 7.35 -3.45
N TRP A 11 26.66 6.62 -4.53
CA TRP A 11 25.42 5.87 -4.73
C TRP A 11 25.40 4.56 -3.92
N ARG A 12 26.54 3.90 -3.70
CA ARG A 12 26.67 2.65 -2.94
C ARG A 12 26.13 2.76 -1.50
N PRO A 13 26.47 3.78 -0.70
CA PRO A 13 25.91 3.92 0.64
C PRO A 13 24.39 4.15 0.64
N MET A 14 23.80 4.69 -0.43
CA MET A 14 22.33 4.79 -0.55
C MET A 14 21.66 3.41 -0.61
N PHE A 15 22.27 2.44 -1.31
CA PHE A 15 21.80 1.06 -1.34
C PHE A 15 22.10 0.31 -0.03
N MET A 16 23.26 0.53 0.58
CA MET A 16 23.62 -0.09 1.87
C MET A 16 22.66 0.33 3.00
N LEU A 17 22.18 1.58 2.99
CA LEU A 17 21.16 2.04 3.93
C LEU A 17 19.86 1.25 3.80
N GLY A 18 19.51 0.80 2.58
CA GLY A 18 18.35 -0.06 2.33
C GLY A 18 18.49 -1.49 2.87
N VAL A 19 19.72 -1.97 3.08
CA VAL A 19 19.97 -3.30 3.68
C VAL A 19 19.57 -3.34 5.16
N ILE A 20 19.68 -2.21 5.87
CA ILE A 20 19.36 -2.11 7.30
C ILE A 20 17.90 -2.52 7.58
N PRO A 21 16.86 -1.91 6.96
CA PRO A 21 15.47 -2.34 7.20
C PRO A 21 15.19 -3.76 6.69
N ALA A 22 15.89 -4.24 5.66
CA ALA A 22 15.74 -5.61 5.16
C ALA A 22 16.23 -6.65 6.18
N VAL A 23 17.41 -6.43 6.79
CA VAL A 23 17.95 -7.30 7.84
C VAL A 23 17.07 -7.23 9.10
N LEU A 24 16.62 -6.03 9.48
CA LEU A 24 15.69 -5.86 10.60
C LEU A 24 14.38 -6.62 10.38
N LEU A 25 13.81 -6.55 9.18
CA LEU A 25 12.62 -7.30 8.80
C LEU A 25 12.87 -8.82 8.82
N ALA A 26 14.01 -9.28 8.30
CA ALA A 26 14.37 -10.69 8.29
C ALA A 26 14.52 -11.26 9.71
N LEU A 27 15.21 -10.53 10.60
CA LEU A 27 15.30 -10.87 12.01
C LEU A 27 13.91 -10.85 12.67
N GLY A 28 13.09 -9.85 12.38
CA GLY A 28 11.72 -9.75 12.89
C GLY A 28 10.83 -10.92 12.46
N MET A 29 10.97 -11.37 11.21
CA MET A 29 10.24 -12.53 10.69
C MET A 29 10.64 -13.84 11.39
N MET A 30 11.88 -13.98 11.85
CA MET A 30 12.28 -15.16 12.64
C MET A 30 11.55 -15.26 13.99
N PHE A 31 11.09 -14.13 14.54
CA PHE A 31 10.32 -14.10 15.79
C PHE A 31 8.80 -14.08 15.58
N LEU A 32 8.33 -13.85 14.35
CA LEU A 32 6.91 -13.72 14.06
C LEU A 32 6.27 -15.11 13.97
N PRO A 33 5.22 -15.39 14.77
CA PRO A 33 4.51 -16.67 14.65
C PRO A 33 3.86 -16.78 13.27
N GLU A 34 3.80 -18.01 12.75
CA GLU A 34 3.10 -18.30 11.50
C GLU A 34 1.63 -17.86 11.56
N SER A 35 1.11 -17.45 10.40
CA SER A 35 -0.29 -17.07 10.24
C SER A 35 -1.22 -18.20 10.72
N PRO A 36 -2.15 -17.94 11.67
CA PRO A 36 -3.10 -18.95 12.13
C PRO A 36 -3.94 -19.57 11.00
N ARG A 37 -4.21 -18.80 9.94
CA ARG A 37 -4.93 -19.31 8.75
C ARG A 37 -4.10 -20.34 8.00
N TRP A 38 -2.81 -20.10 7.84
CA TRP A 38 -1.89 -21.05 7.19
C TRP A 38 -1.81 -22.36 7.98
N LEU A 39 -1.72 -22.27 9.31
CA LEU A 39 -1.69 -23.44 10.20
C LEU A 39 -2.98 -24.26 10.13
N LEU A 40 -4.14 -23.62 10.02
CA LEU A 40 -5.42 -24.31 9.85
C LEU A 40 -5.50 -25.05 8.50
N HIS A 41 -5.01 -24.44 7.42
CA HIS A 41 -4.94 -25.11 6.11
C HIS A 41 -3.99 -26.31 6.10
N HIS A 42 -2.94 -26.32 6.93
CA HIS A 42 -2.00 -27.43 7.06
C HIS A 42 -2.39 -28.43 8.16
N GLN A 43 -3.67 -28.44 8.56
CA GLN A 43 -4.21 -29.34 9.59
C GLN A 43 -3.52 -29.23 10.97
N GLN A 44 -2.83 -28.11 11.25
CA GLN A 44 -2.18 -27.84 12.53
C GLN A 44 -3.06 -27.01 13.47
N GLU A 45 -4.30 -27.46 13.68
CA GLU A 45 -5.32 -26.72 14.46
C GLU A 45 -4.86 -26.36 15.88
N ARG A 46 -4.21 -27.30 16.58
CA ARG A 46 -3.73 -27.07 17.95
C ARG A 46 -2.75 -25.89 18.04
N ARG A 47 -1.86 -25.76 17.06
CA ARG A 47 -0.90 -24.63 16.99
C ARG A 47 -1.61 -23.34 16.60
N ALA A 48 -2.51 -23.37 15.62
CA ALA A 48 -3.30 -22.20 15.23
C ALA A 48 -4.09 -21.62 16.41
N VAL A 49 -4.74 -22.49 17.19
CA VAL A 49 -5.48 -22.11 18.39
C VAL A 49 -4.56 -21.51 19.45
N SER A 50 -3.39 -22.10 19.70
CA SER A 50 -2.42 -21.55 20.66
C SER A 50 -1.93 -20.14 20.29
N ILE A 51 -1.73 -19.87 18.99
CA ILE A 51 -1.29 -18.56 18.50
C ILE A 51 -2.44 -17.54 18.56
N LEU A 52 -3.67 -17.94 18.20
CA LEU A 52 -4.87 -17.11 18.37
C LEU A 52 -5.11 -16.72 19.84
N TYR A 53 -4.88 -17.67 20.77
CA TYR A 53 -4.92 -17.38 22.19
C TYR A 53 -3.86 -16.38 22.63
N ARG A 54 -2.63 -16.50 22.12
CA ARG A 54 -1.54 -15.58 22.43
C ARG A 54 -1.75 -14.18 21.87
N LEU A 55 -2.38 -14.05 20.70
CA LEU A 55 -2.65 -12.76 20.05
C LEU A 55 -3.87 -12.03 20.62
N ARG A 56 -4.95 -12.74 20.97
CA ARG A 56 -6.24 -12.12 21.34
C ARG A 56 -6.70 -12.33 22.78
N GLY A 57 -6.09 -13.25 23.53
CA GLY A 57 -6.30 -13.43 24.97
C GLY A 57 -7.70 -13.88 25.45
N HIS A 58 -8.75 -13.84 24.62
CA HIS A 58 -10.13 -14.12 25.04
C HIS A 58 -10.74 -15.35 24.36
N HIS A 59 -11.07 -16.38 25.16
CA HIS A 59 -11.64 -17.67 24.72
C HIS A 59 -12.87 -17.55 23.81
N ARG A 60 -13.75 -16.57 24.03
CA ARG A 60 -15.01 -16.46 23.28
C ARG A 60 -14.82 -15.91 21.86
N HIS A 61 -13.83 -15.06 21.64
CA HIS A 61 -13.50 -14.52 20.31
C HIS A 61 -12.68 -15.50 19.48
N VAL A 62 -11.76 -16.23 20.12
CA VAL A 62 -10.96 -17.27 19.46
C VAL A 62 -11.84 -18.36 18.87
N ARG A 63 -12.85 -18.83 19.62
CA ARG A 63 -13.71 -19.93 19.16
C ARG A 63 -14.60 -19.52 17.98
N ARG A 64 -15.13 -18.28 17.97
CA ARG A 64 -15.91 -17.75 16.85
C ARG A 64 -15.05 -17.60 15.60
N GLU A 65 -13.88 -16.99 15.72
CA GLU A 65 -12.98 -16.80 14.59
C GLU A 65 -12.44 -18.12 14.04
N LEU A 66 -12.18 -19.11 14.90
CA LEU A 66 -11.82 -20.46 14.48
C LEU A 66 -12.95 -21.09 13.66
N THR A 67 -14.21 -20.97 14.10
CA THR A 67 -15.37 -21.45 13.35
C THR A 67 -15.53 -20.70 12.02
N ASP A 68 -15.34 -19.38 11.99
CA ASP A 68 -15.43 -18.58 10.77
C ASP A 68 -14.33 -18.95 9.77
N VAL A 69 -13.10 -19.21 10.25
CA VAL A 69 -11.98 -19.62 9.39
C VAL A 69 -12.16 -21.05 8.89
N LEU A 70 -12.66 -21.98 9.70
CA LEU A 70 -12.93 -23.36 9.27
C LEU A 70 -14.08 -23.42 8.26
N THR A 71 -15.16 -22.67 8.49
CA THR A 71 -16.28 -22.57 7.53
C THR A 71 -15.85 -21.89 6.22
N ALA A 72 -14.99 -20.86 6.30
CA ALA A 72 -14.38 -20.26 5.11
C ALA A 72 -13.45 -21.25 4.39
N ALA A 73 -12.63 -22.03 5.13
CA ALA A 73 -11.73 -23.03 4.55
C ALA A 73 -12.48 -24.18 3.87
N ASP A 74 -13.60 -24.63 4.43
CA ASP A 74 -14.49 -25.62 3.79
C ASP A 74 -15.12 -25.08 2.51
N THR A 75 -15.43 -23.78 2.48
CA THR A 75 -15.94 -23.08 1.28
C THR A 75 -14.83 -22.83 0.24
N GLU A 76 -13.58 -22.62 0.68
CA GLU A 76 -12.38 -22.41 -0.13
C GLU A 76 -11.70 -23.71 -0.61
N THR A 77 -12.30 -24.87 -0.37
CA THR A 77 -11.82 -26.18 -0.88
C THR A 77 -11.63 -26.22 -2.40
N THR A 78 -12.26 -25.30 -3.13
CA THR A 78 -11.92 -25.06 -4.54
C THR A 78 -10.72 -24.11 -4.60
N LYS A 79 -9.52 -24.66 -4.79
CA LYS A 79 -8.31 -23.87 -5.13
C LYS A 79 -8.68 -22.82 -6.18
N ALA A 80 -8.75 -21.55 -5.80
CA ALA A 80 -9.08 -20.45 -6.70
C ALA A 80 -7.98 -20.33 -7.75
N GLY A 81 -8.18 -21.01 -8.88
CA GLY A 81 -7.26 -20.98 -10.02
C GLY A 81 -7.47 -19.74 -10.88
N TRP A 82 -6.59 -19.53 -11.85
CA TRP A 82 -6.71 -18.45 -12.84
C TRP A 82 -8.07 -18.46 -13.58
N GLY A 83 -8.72 -19.62 -13.68
CA GLY A 83 -10.06 -19.77 -14.24
C GLY A 83 -11.20 -19.17 -13.38
N ASP A 84 -11.01 -19.03 -12.07
CA ASP A 84 -12.02 -18.47 -11.17
C ASP A 84 -12.21 -16.96 -11.38
N LEU A 85 -11.18 -16.27 -11.87
CA LEU A 85 -11.26 -14.87 -12.25
C LEU A 85 -12.23 -14.61 -13.42
N ARG A 86 -12.54 -15.62 -14.24
CA ARG A 86 -13.54 -15.50 -15.32
C ARG A 86 -14.98 -15.72 -14.85
N ARG A 87 -15.22 -16.11 -13.59
CA ARG A 87 -16.58 -16.34 -13.08
C ARG A 87 -17.39 -15.04 -13.03
N ARG A 88 -18.66 -15.10 -13.44
CA ARG A 88 -19.55 -13.93 -13.61
C ARG A 88 -19.70 -13.05 -12.37
N TRP A 89 -19.58 -13.63 -11.18
CA TRP A 89 -19.65 -12.91 -9.90
C TRP A 89 -18.34 -12.19 -9.53
N VAL A 90 -17.18 -12.66 -10.00
CA VAL A 90 -15.86 -12.05 -9.75
C VAL A 90 -15.54 -10.95 -10.76
N ARG A 91 -16.03 -11.06 -12.00
CA ARG A 91 -15.81 -10.08 -13.09
C ARG A 91 -16.10 -8.61 -12.70
N PRO A 92 -17.24 -8.24 -12.09
CA PRO A 92 -17.48 -6.85 -11.71
C PRO A 92 -16.50 -6.37 -10.64
N ALA A 93 -16.14 -7.22 -9.67
CA ALA A 93 -15.14 -6.89 -8.66
C ALA A 93 -13.73 -6.74 -9.26
N LEU A 94 -13.37 -7.59 -10.22
CA LEU A 94 -12.09 -7.55 -10.93
C LEU A 94 -11.96 -6.28 -11.79
N ILE A 95 -13.02 -5.93 -12.54
CA ILE A 95 -13.05 -4.71 -13.36
C ILE A 95 -12.96 -3.47 -12.47
N ALA A 96 -13.69 -3.44 -11.34
CA ALA A 96 -13.60 -2.35 -10.39
C ALA A 96 -12.19 -2.24 -9.78
N ALA A 97 -11.60 -3.36 -9.34
CA ALA A 97 -10.25 -3.37 -8.76
C ALA A 97 -9.19 -2.92 -9.78
N LEU A 98 -9.24 -3.43 -11.00
CA LEU A 98 -8.31 -3.06 -12.07
C LEU A 98 -8.51 -1.62 -12.51
N GLY A 99 -9.76 -1.17 -12.64
CA GLY A 99 -10.09 0.21 -12.98
C GLY A 99 -9.61 1.20 -11.91
N ILE A 100 -9.83 0.90 -10.63
CA ILE A 100 -9.33 1.71 -9.52
C ILE A 100 -7.79 1.73 -9.53
N ALA A 101 -7.15 0.57 -9.70
CA ALA A 101 -5.69 0.47 -9.74
C ALA A 101 -5.08 1.21 -10.93
N ALA A 102 -5.73 1.16 -12.10
CA ALA A 102 -5.30 1.88 -13.29
C ALA A 102 -5.47 3.39 -13.11
N LEU A 103 -6.64 3.84 -12.63
CA LEU A 103 -6.90 5.27 -12.39
C LEU A 103 -6.01 5.85 -11.29
N SER A 104 -5.71 5.09 -10.23
CA SER A 104 -4.81 5.53 -9.17
C SER A 104 -3.37 5.69 -9.65
N GLN A 105 -2.93 4.87 -10.61
CA GLN A 105 -1.59 4.99 -11.23
C GLN A 105 -1.56 6.08 -12.32
N LEU A 106 -2.60 6.17 -13.15
CA LEU A 106 -2.74 7.18 -14.22
C LEU A 106 -2.83 8.60 -13.67
N SER A 107 -3.37 8.78 -12.46
CA SER A 107 -3.31 10.06 -11.73
C SER A 107 -1.87 10.54 -11.47
N GLY A 108 -0.85 9.74 -11.79
CA GLY A 108 0.55 10.11 -11.74
C GLY A 108 1.14 10.39 -10.35
N PRO A 109 0.76 9.71 -9.24
CA PRO A 109 1.38 9.98 -7.94
C PRO A 109 2.90 9.80 -7.99
N ASN A 110 3.37 8.78 -8.71
CA ASN A 110 4.80 8.53 -8.91
C ASN A 110 5.48 9.66 -9.68
N VAL A 111 4.82 10.23 -10.70
CA VAL A 111 5.35 11.35 -11.48
C VAL A 111 5.56 12.56 -10.56
N ILE A 112 4.60 12.87 -9.69
CA ILE A 112 4.73 13.98 -8.74
C ILE A 112 5.92 13.73 -7.78
N VAL A 113 6.05 12.52 -7.22
CA VAL A 113 7.14 12.20 -6.29
C VAL A 113 8.52 12.32 -6.95
N TYR A 114 8.66 11.86 -8.21
CA TYR A 114 9.95 11.90 -8.91
C TYR A 114 10.30 13.26 -9.51
N TYR A 115 9.30 13.98 -10.04
CA TYR A 115 9.55 15.20 -10.81
C TYR A 115 9.31 16.49 -10.02
N ALA A 116 8.58 16.47 -8.90
CA ALA A 116 8.41 17.68 -8.09
C ALA A 116 9.76 18.33 -7.69
N PRO A 117 10.78 17.59 -7.22
CA PRO A 117 12.08 18.19 -6.90
C PRO A 117 12.80 18.74 -8.13
N ILE A 118 12.66 18.06 -9.28
CA ILE A 118 13.30 18.46 -10.53
C ILE A 118 12.68 19.77 -11.04
N ILE A 119 11.34 19.84 -11.11
CA ILE A 119 10.60 21.03 -11.54
C ILE A 119 10.93 22.22 -10.62
N LEU A 120 10.96 22.00 -9.31
CA LEU A 120 11.28 23.07 -8.35
C LEU A 120 12.77 23.45 -8.36
N SER A 121 13.68 22.56 -8.80
CA SER A 121 15.09 22.93 -9.00
C SER A 121 15.31 23.79 -10.25
N GLN A 122 14.40 23.71 -11.23
CA GLN A 122 14.46 24.50 -12.47
C GLN A 122 13.97 25.95 -12.30
N THR A 123 13.31 26.29 -11.20
CA THR A 123 12.83 27.66 -10.91
C THR A 123 13.91 28.58 -10.33
N GLY A 124 15.18 28.14 -10.30
CA GLY A 124 16.32 28.95 -9.84
C GLY A 124 16.63 28.85 -8.35
N LEU A 125 15.99 27.93 -7.63
CA LEU A 125 16.29 27.64 -6.22
C LEU A 125 17.65 26.94 -6.10
N ALA A 126 18.49 27.39 -5.16
CA ALA A 126 19.82 26.82 -4.94
C ALA A 126 19.77 25.29 -4.72
N HIS A 127 20.84 24.57 -5.10
CA HIS A 127 20.88 23.09 -5.04
C HIS A 127 20.60 22.52 -3.63
N SER A 128 20.93 23.27 -2.58
CA SER A 128 20.58 22.96 -1.18
C SER A 128 19.08 23.08 -0.89
N ALA A 129 18.38 24.01 -1.55
CA ALA A 129 16.93 24.14 -1.46
C ALA A 129 16.22 22.96 -2.14
N ALA A 130 16.72 22.44 -3.27
CA ALA A 130 16.14 21.28 -3.94
C ALA A 130 16.13 20.01 -3.05
N LEU A 131 17.19 19.78 -2.27
CA LEU A 131 17.25 18.68 -1.31
C LEU A 131 16.24 18.86 -0.15
N LEU A 132 16.15 20.07 0.41
CA LEU A 132 15.16 20.41 1.44
C LEU A 132 13.72 20.22 0.90
N THR A 133 13.49 20.57 -0.36
CA THR A 133 12.20 20.36 -1.03
C THR A 133 11.88 18.87 -1.18
N SER A 134 12.82 18.03 -1.63
CA SER A 134 12.62 16.57 -1.71
C SER A 134 12.23 15.98 -0.35
N VAL A 135 12.91 16.39 0.72
CA VAL A 135 12.57 15.95 2.09
C VAL A 135 11.16 16.43 2.46
N SER A 136 10.80 17.68 2.15
CA SER A 136 9.46 18.22 2.44
C SER A 136 8.34 17.48 1.69
N VAL A 137 8.58 17.06 0.44
CA VAL A 137 7.64 16.24 -0.34
C VAL A 137 7.46 14.87 0.32
N GLY A 138 8.55 14.23 0.74
CA GLY A 138 8.50 12.96 1.46
C GLY A 138 7.75 13.05 2.80
N VAL A 139 8.01 14.11 3.57
CA VAL A 139 7.31 14.37 4.85
C VAL A 139 5.82 14.61 4.62
N THR A 140 5.46 15.45 3.65
CA THR A 140 4.06 15.72 3.31
C THR A 140 3.35 14.44 2.88
N SER A 141 3.97 13.64 2.01
CA SER A 141 3.42 12.34 1.58
C SER A 141 3.21 11.39 2.75
N THR A 142 4.14 11.33 3.69
CA THR A 142 4.04 10.50 4.90
C THR A 142 2.88 10.95 5.79
N ILE A 143 2.76 12.25 6.03
CA ILE A 143 1.68 12.83 6.84
C ILE A 143 0.32 12.59 6.19
N THR A 144 0.20 12.82 4.88
CA THR A 144 -1.03 12.57 4.12
C THR A 144 -1.41 11.09 4.15
N THR A 145 -0.43 10.19 4.05
CA THR A 145 -0.66 8.74 4.13
C THR A 145 -1.13 8.34 5.53
N ALA A 146 -0.50 8.86 6.58
CA ALA A 146 -0.92 8.61 7.96
C ALA A 146 -2.34 9.11 8.24
N MET A 147 -2.68 10.32 7.77
CA MET A 147 -4.05 10.83 7.82
C MET A 147 -5.02 9.94 7.04
N GLY A 148 -4.62 9.46 5.85
CA GLY A 148 -5.42 8.55 5.03
C GLY A 148 -5.73 7.24 5.74
N ILE A 149 -4.76 6.65 6.44
CA ILE A 149 -4.96 5.44 7.26
C ILE A 149 -5.88 5.75 8.45
N ALA A 150 -5.68 6.84 9.17
CA ALA A 150 -6.57 7.19 10.28
C ALA A 150 -8.02 7.45 9.82
N LEU A 151 -8.18 8.03 8.63
CA LEU A 151 -9.49 8.35 8.07
C LEU A 151 -10.20 7.11 7.49
N ILE A 152 -9.45 6.15 6.92
CA ILE A 152 -10.05 4.93 6.34
C ILE A 152 -10.72 4.06 7.41
N ASP A 153 -10.11 4.00 8.60
CA ASP A 153 -10.64 3.25 9.73
C ASP A 153 -11.91 3.90 10.30
N ARG A 154 -12.08 5.23 10.14
CA ARG A 154 -13.21 5.99 10.67
C ARG A 154 -14.40 6.08 9.70
N VAL A 155 -14.13 6.26 8.40
CA VAL A 155 -15.16 6.45 7.35
C VAL A 155 -15.62 5.12 6.75
N GLY A 156 -14.76 4.10 6.81
CA GLY A 156 -15.00 2.77 6.26
C GLY A 156 -14.62 2.66 4.78
N ARG A 157 -13.90 1.57 4.45
CA ARG A 157 -13.31 1.32 3.11
C ARG A 157 -14.28 1.52 1.94
N ARG A 158 -15.53 1.07 2.06
CA ARG A 158 -16.52 1.16 0.97
C ARG A 158 -16.99 2.59 0.70
N ARG A 159 -17.23 3.40 1.75
CA ARG A 159 -17.64 4.81 1.58
C ARG A 159 -16.50 5.64 1.02
N MET A 160 -15.28 5.40 1.50
CA MET A 160 -14.10 6.12 1.04
C MET A 160 -13.82 5.86 -0.45
N MET A 161 -13.93 4.60 -0.91
CA MET A 161 -13.83 4.29 -2.34
C MET A 161 -14.96 4.92 -3.18
N LEU A 162 -16.21 4.88 -2.70
CA LEU A 162 -17.35 5.43 -3.43
C LEU A 162 -17.34 6.97 -3.53
N VAL A 163 -16.72 7.66 -2.57
CA VAL A 163 -16.59 9.13 -2.57
C VAL A 163 -15.37 9.58 -3.38
N MET A 164 -14.25 8.85 -3.29
CA MET A 164 -13.00 9.22 -3.99
C MET A 164 -13.06 8.97 -5.49
N LEU A 165 -13.78 7.94 -5.94
CA LEU A 165 -13.85 7.58 -7.35
C LEU A 165 -14.48 8.67 -8.25
N PRO A 166 -15.65 9.26 -7.92
CA PRO A 166 -16.21 10.35 -8.72
C PRO A 166 -15.37 11.62 -8.62
N PHE A 167 -14.72 11.87 -7.48
CA PHE A 167 -13.85 13.03 -7.30
C PHE A 167 -12.58 12.93 -8.17
N ALA A 168 -11.96 11.76 -8.23
CA ALA A 168 -10.82 11.49 -9.10
C ALA A 168 -11.21 11.57 -10.60
N ALA A 169 -12.38 11.03 -10.96
CA ALA A 169 -12.90 11.14 -12.32
C ALA A 169 -13.16 12.60 -12.72
N LEU A 170 -13.75 13.40 -11.82
CA LEU A 170 -13.97 14.82 -12.05
C LEU A 170 -12.64 15.58 -12.20
N SER A 171 -11.65 15.28 -11.37
CA SER A 171 -10.33 15.90 -11.44
C SER A 171 -9.61 15.58 -12.76
N LEU A 172 -9.74 14.37 -13.28
CA LEU A 172 -9.20 13.97 -14.59
C LEU A 172 -9.92 14.67 -15.74
N ILE A 173 -11.24 14.85 -15.65
CA ILE A 173 -12.03 15.58 -16.64
C ILE A 173 -11.63 17.06 -16.64
N VAL A 174 -11.48 17.68 -15.47
CA VAL A 174 -11.04 19.07 -15.34
C VAL A 174 -9.64 19.25 -15.90
N LEU A 175 -8.71 18.34 -15.58
CA LEU A 175 -7.35 18.41 -16.11
C LEU A 175 -7.33 18.23 -17.63
N GLY A 176 -8.13 17.31 -18.17
CA GLY A 176 -8.30 17.13 -19.61
C GLY A 176 -8.91 18.36 -20.30
N ALA A 177 -9.88 19.02 -19.65
CA ALA A 177 -10.48 20.25 -20.17
C ALA A 177 -9.50 21.42 -20.18
N VAL A 178 -8.68 21.56 -19.13
CA VAL A 178 -7.62 22.58 -19.05
C VAL A 178 -6.53 22.38 -20.13
N PHE A 179 -6.27 21.14 -20.54
CA PHE A 179 -5.34 20.84 -21.63
C PHE A 179 -5.96 20.97 -23.04
N LEU A 180 -7.29 20.94 -23.14
CA LEU A 180 -8.03 21.13 -24.39
C LEU A 180 -8.26 22.60 -24.72
N ASP A 181 -8.24 23.48 -23.72
CA ASP A 181 -8.09 24.92 -23.96
C ASP A 181 -6.65 25.16 -24.43
N PRO A 182 -6.42 25.59 -25.68
CA PRO A 182 -5.10 26.04 -26.07
C PRO A 182 -4.82 27.26 -25.20
N ALA A 183 -3.85 27.14 -24.29
CA ALA A 183 -3.33 28.30 -23.58
C ALA A 183 -2.98 29.38 -24.63
N PRO A 184 -3.33 30.65 -24.37
CA PRO A 184 -3.00 31.76 -25.27
C PRO A 184 -1.49 31.91 -25.49
#